data_AF-A0A0G4GMH8-F1
#
_entry.id   AF-A0A0G4GMH8-F1
#
_cell.length_a   1.000
_cell.length_b   1.000
_cell.length_c   1.000
_cell.angle_alpha   90.00
_cell.angle_beta   90.00
_cell.angle_gamma   90.00
#
_symmetry.space_group_name_H-M   'P 1'
#
loop_
_entity.id
_entity.type
_entity.pdbx_description
1 polymer ?
#
loop_
_entity_poly.entity_id
_entity_poly.type
_entity_poly.pdbx_seq_one_letter_code
_entity_poly.pdbx_strand_id
1 'polypeptide(L)'
;MGIGAVLWVQSSYKLGQKLSYKELTSEQRERYRAFERFDLHKWNYTAFLLGGFFLMPLRAVLCIVITSTAAVLFWCVATFFRRRDASKESCDEGISPLTPLGSCLLRWLSYTFPRMLLWSMGVVWIREYEWDSKIGKAAPLPPFSLQQWSGRRGRNATVVANHVAMTDILVFMVTCAASFVSKDVIRGWPCVGVIAESIGTVFVDRETEEARKSAADRVTARQVALAEGKADHPLCIFAEGTTTNGRHVIPFKTGGFRALTPVQPAVMVYQFHWFNPSVEIVPEEYYFPLLLSQPYYILHLYWLPPMQPSPPTIPPTSSLPADQQREERVNRFANEVRQRISEVLVKVHPNPPKGLKLPDEWHGSFRDKAEVYNMLLHMERH
;
A
#
# COMPACT_ATOMS: atom_id res chain seq x y z
N MET A 1 28.94 -3.05 19.88
CA MET A 1 27.53 -2.79 19.49
C MET A 1 26.87 -1.67 20.31
N GLY A 2 27.10 -1.54 21.62
CA GLY A 2 26.37 -0.56 22.47
C GLY A 2 26.50 0.92 22.08
N ILE A 3 27.72 1.43 21.85
CA ILE A 3 27.94 2.85 21.52
C ILE A 3 27.27 3.24 20.19
N GLY A 4 27.36 2.38 19.17
CA GLY A 4 26.73 2.62 17.86
C GLY A 4 25.21 2.70 17.93
N ALA A 5 24.56 1.84 18.71
CA ALA A 5 23.12 1.87 18.91
C ALA A 5 22.67 3.16 19.62
N VAL A 6 23.39 3.58 20.66
CA VAL A 6 23.13 4.84 21.37
C VAL A 6 23.26 6.04 20.44
N LEU A 7 24.35 6.12 19.66
CA LEU A 7 24.57 7.20 18.69
C LEU A 7 23.49 7.22 17.60
N TRP A 8 23.07 6.06 17.09
CA TRP A 8 21.98 5.98 16.12
C TRP A 8 20.66 6.46 16.72
N VAL A 9 20.31 6.06 17.94
CA VAL A 9 19.08 6.52 18.63
C VAL A 9 19.13 8.03 18.86
N GLN A 10 20.28 8.55 19.29
CA GLN A 10 20.47 9.99 19.48
C GLN A 10 20.33 10.75 18.16
N SER A 11 20.92 10.24 17.08
CA SER A 11 20.78 10.83 15.74
C SER A 11 19.33 10.81 15.28
N SER A 12 18.65 9.67 15.43
CA SER A 12 17.23 9.50 15.09
C SER A 12 16.36 10.48 15.84
N TYR A 13 16.53 10.58 17.16
CA TYR A 13 15.73 11.46 18.01
C TYR A 13 15.93 12.94 17.65
N LYS A 14 17.19 13.37 17.43
CA LYS A 14 17.51 14.71 16.94
C LYS A 14 16.90 14.99 15.58
N LEU A 15 16.98 14.04 14.64
CA LEU A 15 16.34 14.16 13.34
C LEU A 15 14.83 14.36 13.48
N GLY A 16 14.17 13.56 14.32
CA GLY A 16 12.74 13.70 14.59
C GLY A 16 12.35 15.11 15.04
N GLN A 17 13.15 15.72 15.92
CA GLN A 17 12.90 17.10 16.36
C GLN A 17 12.94 18.11 15.20
N LYS A 18 13.85 17.91 14.24
CA LYS A 18 13.98 18.76 13.04
C LYS A 18 12.87 18.56 12.01
N LEU A 19 12.21 17.40 12.00
CA LEU A 19 11.10 17.12 11.08
C LEU A 19 9.78 17.82 11.49
N SER A 20 9.84 18.81 12.40
CA SER A 20 8.67 19.51 12.89
C SER A 20 8.15 20.55 11.90
N TYR A 21 6.87 20.46 11.54
CA TYR A 21 6.22 21.39 10.60
C TYR A 21 5.90 22.76 11.22
N LYS A 22 6.35 23.00 12.46
CA LYS A 22 6.06 24.24 13.22
C LYS A 22 6.64 25.48 12.54
N GLU A 23 7.79 25.34 11.90
CA GLU A 23 8.55 26.44 11.28
C GLU A 23 8.10 26.75 9.85
N LEU A 24 7.34 25.84 9.22
CA LEU A 24 6.77 26.06 7.89
C LEU A 24 5.66 27.12 7.93
N THR A 25 5.55 27.91 6.85
CA THR A 25 4.43 28.83 6.66
C THR A 25 3.11 28.08 6.56
N SER A 26 1.99 28.77 6.78
CA SER A 26 0.65 28.17 6.67
C SER A 26 0.40 27.55 5.29
N GLU A 27 0.88 28.19 4.22
CA GLU A 27 0.76 27.69 2.85
C GLU A 27 1.58 26.41 2.61
N GLN A 28 2.85 26.41 3.05
CA GLN A 28 3.71 25.22 2.97
C GLN A 28 3.15 24.06 3.79
N ARG A 29 2.63 24.33 4.99
CA ARG A 29 2.05 23.31 5.85
C ARG A 29 0.81 22.69 5.21
N GLU A 30 -0.04 23.49 4.54
CA GLU A 30 -1.20 22.96 3.84
C GLU A 30 -0.77 22.13 2.62
N ARG A 31 0.20 22.63 1.84
CA ARG A 31 0.73 21.93 0.66
C ARG A 31 1.32 20.56 0.98
N TYR A 32 2.14 20.46 2.02
CA TYR A 32 2.83 19.22 2.41
C TYR A 32 2.16 18.47 3.57
N ARG A 33 0.92 18.81 3.90
CA ARG A 33 0.17 18.24 5.03
C ARG A 33 0.12 16.71 5.02
N ALA A 34 0.09 16.10 3.84
CA ALA A 34 0.08 14.65 3.64
C ALA A 34 1.34 13.96 4.18
N PHE A 35 2.43 14.71 4.35
CA PHE A 35 3.74 14.19 4.77
C PHE A 35 4.11 14.58 6.21
N GLU A 36 3.24 15.32 6.90
CA GLU A 36 3.47 15.77 8.27
C GLU A 36 3.61 14.57 9.23
N ARG A 37 4.73 14.52 9.97
CA ARG A 37 4.93 13.60 11.09
C ARG A 37 4.20 14.12 12.33
N PHE A 38 2.93 13.75 12.44
CA PHE A 38 2.10 14.14 13.59
C PHE A 38 2.42 13.36 14.89
N ASP A 39 3.29 12.37 14.82
CA ASP A 39 3.68 11.50 15.92
C ASP A 39 4.93 11.95 16.67
N LEU A 40 5.63 13.01 16.22
CA LEU A 40 6.89 13.47 16.83
C LEU A 40 6.80 13.73 18.33
N HIS A 41 5.65 14.22 18.81
CA HIS A 41 5.40 14.45 20.23
C HIS A 41 5.31 13.15 21.06
N LYS A 42 5.12 12.00 20.41
CA LYS A 42 5.11 10.67 21.03
C LYS A 42 6.46 9.99 20.99
N TRP A 43 7.46 10.54 20.30
CA TRP A 43 8.77 9.92 20.20
C TRP A 43 9.43 9.85 21.58
N ASN A 44 9.86 8.65 21.97
CA ASN A 44 10.41 8.40 23.29
C ASN A 44 11.82 7.84 23.17
N TYR A 45 12.80 8.60 23.66
CA TYR A 45 14.23 8.24 23.56
C TYR A 45 14.53 6.89 24.22
N THR A 46 14.04 6.66 25.44
CA THR A 46 14.28 5.42 26.19
C THR A 46 13.66 4.21 25.49
N ALA A 47 12.44 4.36 24.96
CA ALA A 47 11.78 3.29 24.22
C ALA A 47 12.53 2.94 22.94
N PHE A 48 13.01 3.95 22.20
CA PHE A 48 13.84 3.74 21.01
C PHE A 48 15.19 3.12 21.35
N LEU A 49 15.77 3.45 22.50
CA LEU A 49 17.01 2.83 22.96
C LEU A 49 16.82 1.34 23.28
N LEU A 50 15.79 1.00 24.05
CA LEU A 50 15.48 -0.39 24.39
C LEU A 50 15.07 -1.18 23.14
N GLY A 51 14.18 -0.63 22.30
CA GLY A 51 13.78 -1.25 21.05
C GLY A 51 14.94 -1.42 20.08
N GLY A 52 15.77 -0.39 19.92
CA GLY A 52 16.94 -0.40 19.04
C GLY A 52 18.02 -1.39 19.49
N PHE A 53 18.17 -1.62 20.79
CA PHE A 53 19.15 -2.57 21.31
C PHE A 53 18.62 -4.02 21.30
N PHE A 54 17.38 -4.24 21.75
CA PHE A 54 16.84 -5.60 21.97
C PHE A 54 15.98 -6.11 20.81
N LEU A 55 15.08 -5.29 20.28
CA LEU A 55 14.09 -5.73 19.28
C LEU A 55 14.62 -5.62 17.86
N MET A 56 15.27 -4.52 17.54
CA MET A 56 15.68 -4.20 16.17
C MET A 56 16.65 -5.25 15.59
N PRO A 57 17.76 -5.65 16.26
CA PRO A 57 18.70 -6.60 15.67
C PRO A 57 18.05 -7.98 15.46
N LEU A 58 17.27 -8.44 16.44
CA LEU A 58 16.54 -9.70 16.36
C LEU A 58 15.57 -9.70 15.19
N ARG A 59 14.76 -8.66 15.06
CA ARG A 59 13.76 -8.53 13.98
C ARG A 59 14.38 -8.32 12.61
N ALA A 60 15.51 -7.61 12.53
CA ALA A 60 16.26 -7.47 11.28
C ALA A 60 16.75 -8.83 10.78
N VAL A 61 17.34 -9.64 11.66
CA VAL A 61 17.76 -11.02 11.32
C VAL A 61 16.56 -11.87 10.92
N LEU A 62 15.45 -11.81 11.67
CA LEU A 62 14.23 -12.54 11.33
C LEU A 62 13.69 -12.14 9.95
N CYS A 63 13.61 -10.85 9.62
CA CYS A 63 13.17 -10.38 8.31
C CYS A 63 14.05 -10.93 7.18
N ILE A 64 15.38 -10.94 7.35
CA ILE A 64 16.33 -11.47 6.36
C ILE A 64 16.14 -12.97 6.17
N VAL A 65 16.05 -13.73 7.26
CA VAL A 65 15.86 -15.18 7.23
C VAL A 65 14.52 -15.54 6.57
N ILE A 66 13.42 -14.92 7.03
CA ILE A 66 12.07 -15.16 6.50
C ILE A 66 12.02 -14.84 5.00
N THR A 67 12.58 -13.71 4.56
CA THR A 67 12.56 -13.32 3.14
C THR A 67 13.41 -14.25 2.27
N SER A 68 14.60 -14.62 2.74
CA SER A 68 15.48 -15.55 2.02
C SER A 68 14.86 -16.93 1.90
N THR A 69 14.27 -17.45 2.98
CA THR A 69 13.57 -18.74 2.98
C THR A 69 12.33 -18.69 2.09
N ALA A 70 11.55 -17.60 2.13
CA ALA A 70 10.40 -17.41 1.25
C ALA A 70 10.85 -17.53 -0.21
N ALA A 71 11.87 -16.77 -0.61
CA ALA A 71 12.36 -16.77 -1.98
C ALA A 71 12.75 -18.16 -2.49
N VAL A 72 13.49 -18.93 -1.68
CA VAL A 72 13.87 -20.30 -2.03
C VAL A 72 12.63 -21.18 -2.21
N LEU A 73 11.64 -21.10 -1.31
CA LEU A 73 10.43 -21.92 -1.40
C LEU A 73 9.54 -21.54 -2.58
N PHE A 74 9.35 -20.24 -2.82
CA PHE A 74 8.61 -19.74 -3.99
C PHE A 74 9.29 -20.18 -5.29
N TRP A 75 10.62 -20.06 -5.37
CA TRP A 75 11.40 -20.54 -6.52
C TRP A 75 11.27 -22.05 -6.73
N CYS A 76 11.35 -22.85 -5.65
CA CYS A 76 11.13 -24.29 -5.71
C CYS A 76 9.72 -24.64 -6.21
N VAL A 77 8.68 -23.95 -5.71
CA VAL A 77 7.31 -24.17 -6.18
C VAL A 77 7.17 -23.83 -7.67
N ALA A 78 7.69 -22.67 -8.08
CA ALA A 78 7.66 -22.24 -9.48
C ALA A 78 8.42 -23.19 -10.42
N THR A 79 9.52 -23.79 -9.95
CA THR A 79 10.38 -24.68 -10.76
C THR A 79 9.84 -26.11 -10.83
N PHE A 80 9.52 -26.70 -9.67
CA PHE A 80 9.21 -28.14 -9.58
C PHE A 80 7.73 -28.48 -9.77
N PHE A 81 6.82 -27.52 -9.55
CA PHE A 81 5.37 -27.76 -9.66
C PHE A 81 4.74 -27.13 -10.91
N ARG A 82 5.55 -26.68 -11.86
CA ARG A 82 5.10 -26.14 -13.15
C ARG A 82 4.44 -27.24 -13.99
N ARG A 83 3.23 -27.01 -14.50
CA ARG A 83 2.62 -27.92 -15.48
C ARG A 83 3.44 -27.86 -16.78
N ARG A 84 3.83 -29.03 -17.29
CA ARG A 84 4.58 -29.14 -18.55
C ARG A 84 3.68 -28.97 -19.79
N ASP A 85 2.39 -29.25 -19.66
CA ASP A 85 1.45 -29.37 -20.80
C ASP A 85 0.57 -28.15 -21.04
N ALA A 86 0.85 -27.02 -20.41
CA ALA A 86 0.01 -25.84 -20.61
C ALA A 86 0.33 -25.16 -21.94
N SER A 87 -0.64 -25.18 -22.86
CA SER A 87 -0.67 -24.26 -23.99
C SER A 87 -0.60 -22.81 -23.48
N LYS A 88 0.06 -21.94 -24.25
CA LYS A 88 0.25 -20.50 -23.96
C LYS A 88 -1.05 -19.67 -23.89
N GLU A 89 -2.23 -20.30 -23.81
CA GLU A 89 -3.53 -19.67 -24.04
C GLU A 89 -4.29 -19.20 -22.78
N SER A 90 -3.80 -19.45 -21.56
CA SER A 90 -4.47 -18.88 -20.37
C SER A 90 -4.15 -17.39 -20.24
N CYS A 91 -5.18 -16.54 -20.34
CA CYS A 91 -5.15 -15.07 -20.36
C CYS A 91 -4.58 -14.36 -19.10
N ASP A 92 -3.74 -15.01 -18.31
CA ASP A 92 -2.97 -14.37 -17.23
C ASP A 92 -1.50 -14.34 -17.64
N GLU A 93 -1.10 -13.25 -18.32
CA GLU A 93 0.30 -12.97 -18.64
C GLU A 93 1.12 -12.81 -17.34
N GLY A 94 1.64 -13.93 -16.80
CA GLY A 94 2.67 -13.88 -15.77
C GLY A 94 2.74 -15.07 -14.83
N ILE A 95 1.67 -15.85 -14.64
CA ILE A 95 1.71 -17.02 -13.76
C ILE A 95 1.75 -18.28 -14.61
N SER A 96 2.92 -18.94 -14.64
CA SER A 96 3.01 -20.27 -15.24
C SER A 96 2.03 -21.21 -14.54
N PRO A 97 1.15 -21.92 -15.27
CA PRO A 97 0.13 -22.75 -14.65
C PRO A 97 0.77 -23.85 -13.81
N LEU A 98 0.46 -23.83 -12.51
CA LEU A 98 0.97 -24.79 -11.54
C LEU A 98 0.07 -26.03 -11.46
N THR A 99 0.65 -27.15 -11.02
CA THR A 99 -0.13 -28.32 -10.60
C THR A 99 -1.06 -27.94 -9.44
N PRO A 100 -2.17 -28.66 -9.19
CA PRO A 100 -3.08 -28.35 -8.07
C PRO A 100 -2.36 -28.28 -6.71
N LEU A 101 -1.38 -29.18 -6.49
CA LEU A 101 -0.54 -29.17 -5.32
C LEU A 101 0.36 -27.93 -5.27
N GLY A 102 1.00 -27.55 -6.39
CA GLY A 102 1.77 -26.32 -6.50
C GLY A 102 0.94 -25.07 -6.20
N SER A 103 -0.27 -24.96 -6.74
CA SER A 103 -1.19 -23.86 -6.45
C SER A 103 -1.65 -23.83 -4.99
N CYS A 104 -1.78 -24.99 -4.34
CA CYS A 104 -2.09 -25.07 -2.92
C CYS A 104 -0.91 -24.58 -2.06
N LEU A 105 0.30 -25.06 -2.37
CA LEU A 105 1.54 -24.65 -1.70
C LEU A 105 1.81 -23.16 -1.87
N LEU A 106 1.70 -22.64 -3.10
CA LEU A 106 1.86 -21.23 -3.39
C LEU A 106 0.89 -20.37 -2.55
N ARG A 107 -0.37 -20.77 -2.47
CA ARG A 107 -1.37 -20.10 -1.63
C ARG A 107 -0.98 -20.08 -0.16
N TRP A 108 -0.52 -21.22 0.38
CA TRP A 108 -0.05 -21.30 1.76
C TRP A 108 1.18 -20.41 2.00
N LEU A 109 2.15 -20.41 1.08
CA LEU A 109 3.36 -19.58 1.15
C LEU A 109 3.01 -18.08 1.11
N SER A 110 2.12 -17.68 0.18
CA SER A 110 1.64 -16.30 -0.01
C SER A 110 0.83 -15.76 1.17
N TYR A 111 0.34 -16.61 2.06
CA TYR A 111 -0.23 -16.19 3.33
C TYR A 111 0.82 -16.20 4.45
N THR A 112 1.54 -17.32 4.60
CA THR A 112 2.38 -17.59 5.77
C THR A 112 3.57 -16.65 5.86
N PHE A 113 4.32 -16.47 4.77
CA PHE A 113 5.53 -15.65 4.79
C PHE A 113 5.25 -14.16 4.99
N PRO A 114 4.28 -13.54 4.28
CA PRO A 114 3.88 -12.16 4.57
C PRO A 114 3.37 -11.99 6.00
N ARG A 115 2.65 -12.98 6.55
CA ARG A 115 2.20 -12.93 7.95
C ARG A 115 3.35 -12.96 8.95
N MET A 116 4.35 -13.82 8.71
CA MET A 116 5.57 -13.88 9.52
C MET A 116 6.40 -12.58 9.43
N LEU A 117 6.53 -12.02 8.22
CA LEU A 117 7.21 -10.73 8.01
C LEU A 117 6.50 -9.59 8.73
N LEU A 118 5.17 -9.51 8.65
CA LEU A 118 4.37 -8.54 9.39
C LEU A 118 4.61 -8.64 10.90
N TRP A 119 4.62 -9.86 11.46
CA TRP A 119 4.92 -10.07 12.87
C TRP A 119 6.34 -9.63 13.23
N SER A 120 7.33 -9.94 12.39
CA SER A 120 8.71 -9.50 12.56
C SER A 120 8.84 -7.96 12.49
N MET A 121 8.04 -7.30 11.66
CA MET A 121 7.97 -5.82 11.58
C MET A 121 7.11 -5.20 12.69
N GLY A 122 6.59 -6.00 13.62
CA GLY A 122 5.78 -5.54 14.75
C GLY A 122 4.29 -5.39 14.46
N VAL A 123 3.80 -5.65 13.24
CA VAL A 123 2.36 -5.67 12.93
C VAL A 123 1.75 -6.97 13.44
N VAL A 124 1.42 -6.97 14.74
CA VAL A 124 0.97 -8.18 15.45
C VAL A 124 -0.50 -8.47 15.14
N TRP A 125 -1.35 -7.44 15.07
CA TRP A 125 -2.78 -7.61 14.83
C TRP A 125 -3.25 -6.86 13.59
N ILE A 126 -4.03 -7.55 12.76
CA ILE A 126 -4.83 -6.96 11.69
C ILE A 126 -6.28 -7.19 12.08
N ARG A 127 -7.01 -6.11 12.33
CA ARG A 127 -8.44 -6.12 12.66
C ARG A 127 -9.20 -5.66 11.44
N GLU A 128 -9.96 -6.58 10.86
CA GLU A 128 -10.77 -6.29 9.69
C GLU A 128 -12.19 -5.91 10.11
N TYR A 129 -12.73 -4.92 9.43
CA TYR A 129 -14.10 -4.46 9.60
C TYR A 129 -14.78 -4.35 8.25
N GLU A 130 -16.09 -4.55 8.23
CA GLU A 130 -16.96 -4.23 7.11
C GLU A 130 -17.70 -2.93 7.42
N TRP A 131 -17.62 -1.99 6.48
CA TRP A 131 -18.20 -0.67 6.64
C TRP A 131 -19.64 -0.67 6.12
N ASP A 132 -20.59 -0.44 7.03
CA ASP A 132 -21.98 -0.21 6.66
C ASP A 132 -22.16 1.25 6.22
N SER A 133 -22.33 1.44 4.92
CA SER A 133 -22.56 2.74 4.30
C SER A 133 -23.85 3.43 4.73
N LYS A 134 -24.88 2.69 5.18
CA LYS A 134 -26.17 3.22 5.59
C LYS A 134 -26.14 3.72 7.03
N ILE A 135 -25.50 2.96 7.91
CA ILE A 135 -25.41 3.27 9.34
C ILE A 135 -24.20 4.18 9.64
N GLY A 136 -23.19 4.18 8.75
CA GLY A 136 -21.94 4.90 8.96
C GLY A 136 -21.12 4.30 10.11
N LYS A 137 -21.21 2.98 10.30
CA LYS A 137 -20.52 2.24 11.35
C LYS A 137 -19.79 1.03 10.77
N ALA A 138 -18.74 0.63 11.46
CA ALA A 138 -17.94 -0.54 11.13
C ALA A 138 -18.39 -1.74 11.97
N ALA A 139 -18.64 -2.88 11.32
CA ALA A 139 -18.88 -4.15 11.98
C ALA A 139 -17.59 -4.98 11.96
N PRO A 140 -17.13 -5.54 13.10
CA PRO A 140 -15.96 -6.40 13.10
C PRO A 140 -16.24 -7.66 12.31
N LEU A 141 -15.23 -8.13 11.60
CA LEU A 141 -15.32 -9.35 10.83
C LEU A 141 -14.82 -10.55 11.62
N PRO A 142 -15.31 -11.75 11.28
CA PRO A 142 -14.81 -12.96 11.91
C PRO A 142 -13.29 -13.05 11.69
N PRO A 143 -12.57 -13.69 12.63
CA PRO A 143 -11.16 -13.99 12.45
C PRO A 143 -10.91 -14.72 11.12
N PHE A 144 -9.73 -14.48 10.56
CA PHE A 144 -9.27 -15.07 9.31
C PHE A 144 -9.61 -16.56 9.20
N SER A 145 -10.12 -16.97 8.03
CA SER A 145 -10.16 -18.37 7.63
C SER A 145 -9.59 -18.54 6.22
N LEU A 146 -8.79 -19.60 6.00
CA LEU A 146 -8.18 -19.91 4.70
C LEU A 146 -9.23 -20.07 3.59
N GLN A 147 -10.44 -20.53 3.94
CA GLN A 147 -11.56 -20.65 3.02
C GLN A 147 -12.14 -19.28 2.61
N GLN A 148 -12.16 -18.30 3.52
CA GLN A 148 -12.59 -16.92 3.24
C GLN A 148 -11.50 -16.08 2.55
N TRP A 149 -10.22 -16.36 2.80
CA TRP A 149 -9.07 -15.68 2.18
C TRP A 149 -9.10 -15.74 0.67
N SER A 150 -9.47 -16.90 0.12
CA SER A 150 -9.70 -17.03 -1.31
C SER A 150 -11.08 -16.51 -1.71
N GLY A 151 -12.14 -16.68 -0.91
CA GLY A 151 -13.51 -16.71 -1.43
C GLY A 151 -14.35 -15.42 -1.52
N ARG A 152 -14.00 -14.26 -0.94
CA ARG A 152 -15.04 -13.20 -0.77
C ARG A 152 -14.70 -11.76 -1.17
N ARG A 153 -13.45 -11.30 -1.13
CA ARG A 153 -13.17 -9.85 -1.24
C ARG A 153 -12.14 -9.50 -2.30
N GLY A 154 -12.46 -8.49 -3.10
CA GLY A 154 -11.65 -8.08 -4.24
C GLY A 154 -11.59 -9.11 -5.39
N ARG A 155 -12.24 -10.28 -5.29
CA ARG A 155 -12.19 -11.32 -6.35
C ARG A 155 -12.73 -10.84 -7.69
N ASN A 156 -13.70 -9.92 -7.69
CA ASN A 156 -14.33 -9.40 -8.91
C ASN A 156 -14.20 -7.87 -9.03
N ALA A 157 -13.32 -7.26 -8.22
CA ALA A 157 -13.20 -5.82 -8.14
C ALA A 157 -11.78 -5.42 -7.73
N THR A 158 -11.23 -4.40 -8.38
CA THR A 158 -9.90 -3.91 -8.02
C THR A 158 -9.94 -3.29 -6.62
N VAL A 159 -9.07 -3.74 -5.72
CA VAL A 159 -8.96 -3.15 -4.39
C VAL A 159 -8.26 -1.81 -4.51
N VAL A 160 -8.86 -0.76 -3.95
CA VAL A 160 -8.28 0.59 -3.90
C VAL A 160 -8.19 1.04 -2.46
N ALA A 161 -6.99 1.40 -2.01
CA ALA A 161 -6.76 1.79 -0.63
C ALA A 161 -5.88 3.04 -0.52
N ASN A 162 -5.94 3.71 0.64
CA ASN A 162 -4.90 4.66 1.04
C ASN A 162 -3.57 3.93 1.24
N HIS A 163 -2.45 4.62 1.12
CA HIS A 163 -1.12 4.02 1.26
C HIS A 163 -0.31 4.75 2.32
N VAL A 164 0.08 4.02 3.37
CA VAL A 164 0.73 4.58 4.55
C VAL A 164 2.13 4.00 4.71
N ALA A 165 2.25 2.68 4.70
CA ALA A 165 3.48 2.01 5.07
C ALA A 165 3.89 0.96 4.03
N MET A 166 5.18 0.61 4.02
CA MET A 166 5.68 -0.52 3.22
C MET A 166 4.97 -1.85 3.58
N THR A 167 4.48 -1.97 4.82
CA THR A 167 3.78 -3.16 5.32
C THR A 167 2.41 -3.35 4.68
N ASP A 168 1.85 -2.32 4.03
CA ASP A 168 0.54 -2.37 3.39
C ASP A 168 0.43 -3.47 2.33
N ILE A 169 1.51 -3.70 1.57
CA ILE A 169 1.58 -4.77 0.57
C ILE A 169 1.39 -6.13 1.26
N LEU A 170 2.14 -6.38 2.33
CA LEU A 170 2.05 -7.63 3.09
C LEU A 170 0.67 -7.81 3.73
N VAL A 171 0.03 -6.72 4.17
CA VAL A 171 -1.34 -6.74 4.71
C VAL A 171 -2.31 -7.27 3.64
N PHE A 172 -2.32 -6.69 2.45
CA PHE A 172 -3.24 -7.12 1.40
C PHE A 172 -2.93 -8.52 0.86
N MET A 173 -1.66 -8.97 0.91
CA MET A 173 -1.32 -10.38 0.66
C MET A 173 -2.02 -11.30 1.68
N VAL A 174 -1.96 -10.98 2.98
CA VAL A 174 -2.57 -11.84 4.01
C VAL A 174 -4.09 -11.73 4.12
N THR A 175 -4.69 -10.59 3.77
CA THR A 175 -6.14 -10.39 3.91
C THR A 175 -6.94 -10.83 2.69
N CYS A 176 -6.40 -10.69 1.47
CA CYS A 176 -7.14 -11.03 0.25
C CYS A 176 -6.30 -11.62 -0.89
N ALA A 177 -5.08 -12.09 -0.62
CA ALA A 177 -4.20 -12.69 -1.63
C ALA A 177 -3.93 -11.75 -2.82
N ALA A 178 -3.85 -10.43 -2.54
CA ALA A 178 -3.75 -9.44 -3.60
C ALA A 178 -2.42 -9.53 -4.37
N SER A 179 -2.51 -9.27 -5.66
CA SER A 179 -1.39 -8.87 -6.51
C SER A 179 -1.33 -7.34 -6.63
N PHE A 180 -0.20 -6.83 -7.12
CA PHE A 180 0.09 -5.39 -7.12
C PHE A 180 0.62 -4.93 -8.48
N VAL A 181 0.72 -3.61 -8.64
CA VAL A 181 1.45 -2.98 -9.74
C VAL A 181 2.80 -2.51 -9.19
N SER A 182 3.91 -2.93 -9.79
CA SER A 182 5.27 -2.61 -9.32
C SER A 182 6.17 -2.16 -10.46
N LYS A 183 7.28 -1.46 -10.17
CA LYS A 183 8.27 -1.08 -11.19
C LYS A 183 8.96 -2.34 -11.75
N ASP A 184 9.25 -2.36 -13.05
CA ASP A 184 9.88 -3.55 -13.67
C ASP A 184 11.27 -3.88 -13.08
N VAL A 185 12.01 -2.89 -12.59
CA VAL A 185 13.28 -3.11 -11.86
C VAL A 185 13.14 -4.07 -10.65
N ILE A 186 11.97 -4.13 -10.02
CA ILE A 186 11.70 -5.03 -8.88
C ILE A 186 11.75 -6.50 -9.30
N ARG A 187 11.49 -6.81 -10.58
CA ARG A 187 11.64 -8.16 -11.12
C ARG A 187 13.08 -8.68 -10.96
N GLY A 188 14.07 -7.80 -11.07
CA GLY A 188 15.49 -8.13 -10.93
C GLY A 188 15.97 -8.20 -9.47
N TRP A 189 15.14 -7.83 -8.49
CA TRP A 189 15.56 -7.82 -7.09
C TRP A 189 15.70 -9.24 -6.53
N PRO A 190 16.84 -9.59 -5.92
CA PRO A 190 17.02 -10.89 -5.27
C PRO A 190 15.90 -11.13 -4.25
N CYS A 191 15.39 -12.36 -4.22
CA CYS A 191 14.27 -12.79 -3.38
C CYS A 191 12.91 -12.16 -3.71
N VAL A 192 12.83 -10.83 -3.72
CA VAL A 192 11.57 -10.08 -3.91
C VAL A 192 10.99 -10.28 -5.31
N GLY A 193 11.82 -10.29 -6.34
CA GLY A 193 11.37 -10.48 -7.73
C GLY A 193 10.67 -11.81 -7.95
N VAL A 194 11.23 -12.90 -7.41
CA VAL A 194 10.66 -14.26 -7.48
C VAL A 194 9.28 -14.31 -6.81
N ILE A 195 9.15 -13.72 -5.61
CA ILE A 195 7.89 -13.67 -4.88
C ILE A 195 6.87 -12.83 -5.65
N ALA A 196 7.27 -11.64 -6.11
CA ALA A 196 6.41 -10.72 -6.85
C ALA A 196 5.87 -11.34 -8.15
N GLU A 197 6.70 -12.05 -8.90
CA GLU A 197 6.26 -12.78 -10.09
C GLU A 197 5.29 -13.91 -9.75
N SER A 198 5.58 -14.67 -8.70
CA SER A 198 4.75 -15.80 -8.27
C SER A 198 3.35 -15.40 -7.79
N ILE A 199 3.16 -14.17 -7.31
CA ILE A 199 1.85 -13.65 -6.88
C ILE A 199 1.11 -12.88 -7.99
N GLY A 200 1.62 -12.87 -9.23
CA GLY A 200 0.96 -12.21 -10.36
C GLY A 200 1.08 -10.68 -10.35
N THR A 201 2.21 -10.15 -9.89
CA THR A 201 2.48 -8.71 -9.92
C THR A 201 2.56 -8.20 -11.36
N VAL A 202 1.83 -7.12 -11.65
CA VAL A 202 1.91 -6.42 -12.94
C VAL A 202 3.11 -5.47 -12.88
N PHE A 203 4.25 -5.91 -13.42
CA PHE A 203 5.45 -5.09 -13.54
C PHE A 203 5.29 -4.01 -14.60
N VAL A 204 5.56 -2.75 -14.31
CA VAL A 204 5.39 -1.64 -15.26
C VAL A 204 6.68 -0.88 -15.43
N ASP A 205 7.04 -0.62 -16.69
CA ASP A 205 8.03 0.37 -17.07
C ASP A 205 7.31 1.68 -17.41
N ARG A 206 7.87 2.80 -16.96
CA ARG A 206 7.31 4.14 -17.15
C ARG A 206 8.34 5.13 -17.67
N GLU A 207 9.49 4.65 -18.17
CA GLU A 207 10.56 5.51 -18.66
C GLU A 207 10.22 6.18 -20.00
N THR A 208 9.54 5.48 -20.90
CA THR A 208 9.08 6.04 -22.20
C THR A 208 7.57 6.26 -22.25
N GLU A 209 7.09 7.01 -23.24
CA GLU A 209 5.65 7.20 -23.45
C GLU A 209 4.96 5.90 -23.87
N GLU A 210 5.60 5.14 -24.75
CA GLU A 210 5.14 3.83 -25.21
C GLU A 210 5.08 2.83 -24.04
N ALA A 211 6.10 2.81 -23.18
CA ALA A 211 6.13 1.97 -21.99
C ALA A 211 5.01 2.33 -21.02
N ARG A 212 4.75 3.63 -20.80
CA ARG A 212 3.63 4.11 -19.97
C ARG A 212 2.26 3.68 -20.52
N LYS A 213 2.08 3.73 -21.84
CA LYS A 213 0.85 3.27 -22.50
C LYS A 213 0.67 1.77 -22.34
N SER A 214 1.69 0.98 -22.66
CA SER A 214 1.72 -0.47 -22.48
C SER A 214 1.44 -0.90 -21.03
N ALA A 215 2.04 -0.20 -20.06
CA ALA A 215 1.77 -0.40 -18.65
C ALA A 215 0.30 -0.16 -18.28
N ALA A 216 -0.31 0.92 -18.80
CA ALA A 216 -1.71 1.22 -18.56
C ALA A 216 -2.65 0.17 -19.20
N ASP A 217 -2.31 -0.32 -20.38
CA ASP A 217 -3.08 -1.34 -21.10
C ASP A 217 -3.04 -2.68 -20.34
N ARG A 218 -1.88 -3.09 -19.82
CA ARG A 218 -1.74 -4.31 -19.03
C ARG A 218 -2.48 -4.26 -17.70
N VAL A 219 -2.43 -3.12 -17.01
CA VAL A 219 -3.25 -2.89 -15.80
C VAL A 219 -4.73 -2.97 -16.16
N THR A 220 -5.16 -2.32 -17.24
CA THR A 220 -6.56 -2.33 -17.70
C THR A 220 -7.05 -3.74 -18.03
N ALA A 221 -6.27 -4.51 -18.80
CA ALA A 221 -6.59 -5.89 -19.14
C ALA A 221 -6.73 -6.77 -17.89
N ARG A 222 -5.82 -6.60 -16.91
CA ARG A 222 -5.90 -7.31 -15.63
C ARG A 222 -7.16 -6.96 -14.84
N GLN A 223 -7.55 -5.69 -14.80
CA GLN A 223 -8.77 -5.26 -14.11
C GLN A 223 -10.05 -5.78 -14.77
N VAL A 224 -10.07 -5.87 -16.11
CA VAL A 224 -11.19 -6.47 -16.87
C VAL A 224 -11.28 -7.96 -16.58
N ALA A 225 -10.17 -8.70 -16.68
CA ALA A 225 -10.14 -10.13 -16.36
C ALA A 225 -10.63 -10.39 -14.92
N LEU A 226 -10.27 -9.52 -13.97
CA LEU A 226 -10.77 -9.57 -12.60
C LEU A 226 -12.28 -9.36 -12.52
N ALA A 227 -12.81 -8.32 -13.16
CA ALA A 227 -14.25 -8.05 -13.18
C ALA A 227 -15.08 -9.19 -13.79
N GLU A 228 -14.50 -9.89 -14.78
CA GLU A 228 -15.11 -11.06 -15.43
C GLU A 228 -14.92 -12.37 -14.65
N GLY A 229 -14.23 -12.36 -13.50
CA GLY A 229 -13.96 -13.56 -12.70
C GLY A 229 -12.96 -14.52 -13.35
N LYS A 230 -12.19 -14.06 -14.35
CA LYS A 230 -11.14 -14.83 -15.05
C LYS A 230 -9.77 -14.72 -14.38
N ALA A 231 -9.64 -13.86 -13.37
CA ALA A 231 -8.43 -13.68 -12.59
C ALA A 231 -8.49 -14.45 -11.26
N ASP A 232 -7.40 -15.12 -10.90
CA ASP A 232 -7.34 -15.88 -9.63
C ASP A 232 -7.07 -15.00 -8.39
N HIS A 233 -6.46 -13.84 -8.59
CA HIS A 233 -5.97 -12.95 -7.53
C HIS A 233 -6.54 -11.53 -7.66
N PRO A 234 -7.07 -10.93 -6.58
CA PRO A 234 -7.43 -9.52 -6.58
C PRO A 234 -6.24 -8.64 -6.96
N LEU A 235 -6.49 -7.57 -7.72
CA LEU A 235 -5.47 -6.53 -7.95
C LEU A 235 -5.67 -5.43 -6.91
N CYS A 236 -4.63 -5.07 -6.17
CA CYS A 236 -4.63 -3.93 -5.26
C CYS A 236 -3.83 -2.76 -5.84
N ILE A 237 -4.46 -1.58 -5.86
CA ILE A 237 -3.88 -0.32 -6.34
C ILE A 237 -3.94 0.73 -5.23
N PHE A 238 -2.77 1.26 -4.89
CA PHE A 238 -2.62 2.44 -4.05
C PHE A 238 -2.74 3.70 -4.92
N ALA A 239 -3.96 4.20 -5.07
CA ALA A 239 -4.28 5.24 -6.05
C ALA A 239 -3.63 6.60 -5.75
N GLU A 240 -3.19 6.86 -4.51
CA GLU A 240 -2.35 8.02 -4.17
C GLU A 240 -1.03 8.03 -4.95
N GLY A 241 -0.53 6.85 -5.33
CA GLY A 241 0.71 6.69 -6.10
C GLY A 241 1.98 7.05 -5.32
N THR A 242 1.87 7.17 -4.01
CA THR A 242 2.91 7.42 -3.01
C THR A 242 2.38 7.02 -1.64
N THR A 243 3.23 6.93 -0.63
CA THR A 243 2.82 6.84 0.78
C THR A 243 2.49 8.22 1.34
N THR A 244 1.53 8.29 2.26
CA THR A 244 1.15 9.48 3.04
C THR A 244 1.01 9.13 4.54
N ASN A 245 0.89 10.15 5.39
CA ASN A 245 0.78 9.97 6.84
C ASN A 245 -0.49 9.23 7.30
N GLY A 246 -1.40 8.90 6.38
CA GLY A 246 -2.60 8.10 6.66
C GLY A 246 -3.73 8.84 7.38
N ARG A 247 -3.63 10.17 7.55
CA ARG A 247 -4.70 10.98 8.17
C ARG A 247 -5.77 11.43 7.16
N HIS A 248 -5.37 11.56 5.91
CA HIS A 248 -6.21 11.91 4.77
C HIS A 248 -5.59 11.28 3.52
N VAL A 249 -6.33 11.34 2.41
CA VAL A 249 -5.85 10.93 1.09
C VAL A 249 -5.59 12.14 0.22
N ILE A 250 -4.53 12.06 -0.58
CA ILE A 250 -4.25 13.04 -1.65
C ILE A 250 -5.06 12.71 -2.92
N PRO A 251 -5.03 13.52 -4.00
CA PRO A 251 -5.69 13.17 -5.25
C PRO A 251 -5.24 11.80 -5.76
N PHE A 252 -6.17 11.08 -6.38
CA PHE A 252 -5.87 9.76 -6.94
C PHE A 252 -5.36 9.88 -8.37
N LYS A 253 -4.31 9.12 -8.67
CA LYS A 253 -3.90 8.88 -10.05
C LYS A 253 -4.95 8.03 -10.75
N THR A 254 -5.36 8.46 -11.92
CA THR A 254 -6.48 7.89 -12.68
C THR A 254 -6.13 6.63 -13.45
N GLY A 255 -4.83 6.29 -13.53
CA GLY A 255 -4.33 5.09 -14.20
C GLY A 255 -5.01 3.79 -13.72
N GLY A 256 -5.28 3.68 -12.41
CA GLY A 256 -5.98 2.52 -11.83
C GLY A 256 -7.49 2.49 -12.03
N PHE A 257 -8.07 3.49 -12.71
CA PHE A 257 -9.51 3.60 -12.96
C PHE A 257 -9.85 3.57 -14.45
N ARG A 258 -8.84 3.52 -15.33
CA ARG A 258 -9.02 3.54 -16.79
C ARG A 258 -9.83 2.34 -17.30
N ALA A 259 -9.84 1.22 -16.57
CA ALA A 259 -10.64 0.07 -16.94
C ALA A 259 -12.15 0.29 -16.79
N LEU A 260 -12.58 1.27 -15.98
CA LEU A 260 -13.98 1.50 -15.66
C LEU A 260 -14.68 0.18 -15.26
N THR A 261 -14.05 -0.56 -14.35
CA THR A 261 -14.55 -1.79 -13.74
C THR A 261 -14.86 -1.56 -12.25
N PRO A 262 -15.59 -2.49 -11.59
CA PRO A 262 -15.89 -2.35 -10.17
C PRO A 262 -14.61 -2.21 -9.32
N VAL A 263 -14.65 -1.34 -8.32
CA VAL A 263 -13.58 -1.22 -7.32
C VAL A 263 -14.10 -1.57 -5.94
N GLN A 264 -13.21 -2.12 -5.12
CA GLN A 264 -13.45 -2.49 -3.74
C GLN A 264 -12.62 -1.54 -2.87
N PRO A 265 -13.21 -0.43 -2.37
CA PRO A 265 -12.45 0.50 -1.56
C PRO A 265 -12.10 -0.12 -0.20
N ALA A 266 -10.93 0.22 0.32
CA ALA A 266 -10.47 -0.17 1.64
C ALA A 266 -9.73 0.99 2.34
N VAL A 267 -9.86 1.07 3.66
CA VAL A 267 -9.20 2.09 4.48
C VAL A 267 -8.31 1.42 5.51
N MET A 268 -7.03 1.79 5.54
CA MET A 268 -6.03 1.34 6.51
C MET A 268 -5.74 2.43 7.53
N VAL A 269 -5.79 2.07 8.81
CA VAL A 269 -5.41 2.93 9.94
C VAL A 269 -4.49 2.17 10.88
N TYR A 270 -3.24 2.65 11.00
CA TYR A 270 -2.27 2.10 11.94
C TYR A 270 -2.45 2.74 13.31
N GLN A 271 -2.63 1.91 14.33
CA GLN A 271 -2.43 2.29 15.73
C GLN A 271 -1.00 1.97 16.12
N PHE A 272 -0.35 2.97 16.70
CA PHE A 272 1.05 2.92 17.11
C PHE A 272 1.23 3.65 18.43
N HIS A 273 2.31 3.30 19.14
CA HIS A 273 2.61 3.91 20.43
C HIS A 273 3.58 5.10 20.28
N TRP A 274 4.82 4.86 19.84
CA TRP A 274 5.85 5.91 19.78
C TRP A 274 6.21 6.40 18.37
N PHE A 275 6.11 5.53 17.36
CA PHE A 275 6.49 5.86 15.98
C PHE A 275 5.37 5.47 15.01
N ASN A 276 4.95 6.38 14.14
CA ASN A 276 4.05 6.09 13.03
C ASN A 276 4.81 5.32 11.93
N PRO A 277 4.29 4.18 11.43
CA PRO A 277 4.94 3.42 10.35
C PRO A 277 4.88 4.09 8.97
N SER A 278 4.37 5.32 8.85
CA SER A 278 4.29 6.01 7.56
C SER A 278 5.66 6.34 6.95
N VAL A 279 5.89 5.95 5.69
CA VAL A 279 7.15 6.11 4.94
C VAL A 279 7.19 7.49 4.26
N GLU A 280 7.08 8.56 5.05
CA GLU A 280 6.92 9.90 4.48
C GLU A 280 8.25 10.58 4.16
N ILE A 281 8.82 11.23 5.15
CA ILE A 281 10.01 12.10 5.03
C ILE A 281 11.15 11.60 5.91
N VAL A 282 10.98 10.43 6.54
CA VAL A 282 12.02 9.81 7.35
C VAL A 282 12.98 9.10 6.40
N PRO A 283 14.28 9.44 6.39
CA PRO A 283 15.26 8.77 5.56
C PRO A 283 15.32 7.27 5.86
N GLU A 284 15.64 6.48 4.84
CA GLU A 284 15.57 5.02 4.91
C GLU A 284 16.46 4.42 6.00
N GLU A 285 17.63 5.03 6.26
CA GLU A 285 18.59 4.61 7.29
C GLU A 285 18.06 4.77 8.73
N TYR A 286 17.04 5.60 8.93
CA TYR A 286 16.34 5.77 10.21
C TYR A 286 15.01 5.04 10.23
N TYR A 287 14.32 4.96 9.09
CA TYR A 287 12.98 4.40 9.00
C TYR A 287 12.94 2.92 9.44
N PHE A 288 13.76 2.06 8.83
CA PHE A 288 13.72 0.63 9.14
C PHE A 288 14.08 0.31 10.59
N PRO A 289 15.18 0.83 11.16
CA PRO A 289 15.48 0.49 12.53
C PRO A 289 14.49 1.13 13.51
N LEU A 290 13.88 2.30 13.22
CA LEU A 290 12.77 2.83 14.03
C LEU A 290 11.53 1.95 13.96
N LEU A 291 11.14 1.48 12.78
CA LEU A 291 10.03 0.55 12.57
C LEU A 291 10.22 -0.73 13.39
N LEU A 292 11.41 -1.35 13.27
CA LEU A 292 11.74 -2.61 13.93
C LEU A 292 11.93 -2.48 15.45
N SER A 293 12.21 -1.27 15.94
CA SER A 293 12.33 -0.96 17.37
C SER A 293 10.99 -0.86 18.09
N GLN A 294 9.87 -0.77 17.36
CA GLN A 294 8.56 -0.63 17.99
C GLN A 294 8.07 -1.96 18.57
N PRO A 295 7.39 -1.98 19.73
CA PRO A 295 6.95 -3.23 20.36
C PRO A 295 5.89 -3.91 19.49
N TYR A 296 4.88 -3.16 19.06
CA TYR A 296 3.84 -3.64 18.16
C TYR A 296 3.11 -2.49 17.47
N TYR A 297 2.39 -2.86 16.42
CA TYR A 297 1.37 -2.09 15.71
C TYR A 297 0.08 -2.90 15.66
N ILE A 298 -1.05 -2.20 15.69
CA ILE A 298 -2.36 -2.76 15.37
C ILE A 298 -2.86 -2.06 14.12
N LEU A 299 -3.12 -2.83 13.07
CA LEU A 299 -3.72 -2.31 11.84
C LEU A 299 -5.23 -2.53 11.86
N HIS A 300 -5.99 -1.46 11.65
CA HIS A 300 -7.42 -1.53 11.38
C HIS A 300 -7.65 -1.40 9.88
N LEU A 301 -8.27 -2.41 9.28
CA LEU A 301 -8.61 -2.46 7.86
C LEU A 301 -10.13 -2.43 7.71
N TYR A 302 -10.66 -1.38 7.09
CA TYR A 302 -12.09 -1.22 6.85
C TYR A 302 -12.38 -1.47 5.38
N TRP A 303 -13.19 -2.48 5.09
CA TRP A 303 -13.67 -2.79 3.75
C TRP A 303 -14.98 -2.07 3.49
N LEU A 304 -15.04 -1.28 2.43
CA LEU A 304 -16.26 -0.57 2.03
C LEU A 304 -17.11 -1.41 1.07
N PRO A 305 -18.36 -1.07 0.77
CA PRO A 305 -19.08 -1.75 -0.29
C PRO A 305 -18.40 -1.53 -1.66
N PRO A 306 -18.39 -2.53 -2.57
CA PRO A 306 -17.92 -2.34 -3.93
C PRO A 306 -18.61 -1.16 -4.62
N MET A 307 -17.83 -0.35 -5.31
CA MET A 307 -18.32 0.80 -6.07
C MET A 307 -18.28 0.48 -7.56
N GLN A 308 -19.39 0.79 -8.23
CA GLN A 308 -19.51 0.67 -9.68
C GLN A 308 -19.07 1.98 -10.34
N PRO A 309 -18.45 1.92 -11.53
CA PRO A 309 -18.14 3.11 -12.31
C PRO A 309 -19.43 3.89 -12.60
N SER A 310 -19.40 5.21 -12.38
CA SER A 310 -20.56 6.06 -12.58
C SER A 310 -21.09 5.91 -14.03
N PRO A 311 -22.41 5.90 -14.25
CA PRO A 311 -22.96 5.83 -15.60
C PRO A 311 -22.55 7.08 -16.41
N PRO A 312 -22.50 6.98 -17.75
CA PRO A 312 -22.29 8.15 -18.60
C PRO A 312 -23.38 9.19 -18.30
N THR A 313 -23.00 10.40 -17.89
CA THR A 313 -23.96 11.46 -17.52
C THR A 313 -24.32 12.36 -18.70
N ILE A 314 -23.85 12.03 -19.89
CA ILE A 314 -23.99 12.92 -21.03
C ILE A 314 -25.26 12.54 -21.80
N PRO A 315 -26.27 13.42 -21.92
CA PRO A 315 -27.27 13.27 -22.97
C PRO A 315 -26.57 13.24 -24.35
N PRO A 316 -27.14 12.58 -25.37
CA PRO A 316 -26.50 12.33 -26.68
C PRO A 316 -26.13 13.59 -27.51
N THR A 317 -26.03 14.77 -26.89
CA THR A 317 -25.82 16.09 -27.46
C THR A 317 -24.53 16.81 -27.00
N SER A 318 -23.61 16.19 -26.25
CA SER A 318 -22.32 16.87 -25.97
C SER A 318 -21.39 16.86 -27.18
N SER A 319 -20.81 18.02 -27.47
CA SER A 319 -19.81 18.25 -28.52
C SER A 319 -18.41 17.72 -28.22
N LEU A 320 -18.18 17.07 -27.06
CA LEU A 320 -16.85 16.59 -26.66
C LEU A 320 -16.49 15.27 -27.38
N PRO A 321 -15.23 15.08 -27.82
CA PRO A 321 -14.76 13.81 -28.38
C PRO A 321 -14.91 12.64 -27.40
N ALA A 322 -15.15 11.42 -27.92
CA ALA A 322 -15.38 10.23 -27.10
C ALA A 322 -14.26 9.92 -26.08
N ASP A 323 -13.01 10.15 -26.46
CA ASP A 323 -11.85 9.96 -25.57
C ASP A 323 -11.86 10.92 -24.38
N GLN A 324 -12.29 12.17 -24.59
CA GLN A 324 -12.41 13.17 -23.54
C GLN A 324 -13.56 12.85 -22.59
N GLN A 325 -14.70 12.40 -23.13
CA GLN A 325 -15.82 11.92 -22.31
C GLN A 325 -15.42 10.72 -21.44
N ARG A 326 -14.60 9.81 -22.00
CA ARG A 326 -14.06 8.66 -21.26
C ARG A 326 -13.12 9.11 -20.14
N GLU A 327 -12.20 10.04 -20.41
CA GLU A 327 -11.28 10.55 -19.39
C GLU A 327 -12.02 11.28 -18.26
N GLU A 328 -13.02 12.11 -18.58
CA GLU A 328 -13.88 12.76 -17.59
C GLU A 328 -14.61 11.74 -16.70
N ARG A 329 -15.12 10.67 -17.30
CA ARG A 329 -15.77 9.57 -16.56
C ARG A 329 -14.79 8.87 -15.62
N VAL A 330 -13.57 8.61 -16.07
CA VAL A 330 -12.50 8.02 -15.24
C VAL A 330 -12.15 8.95 -14.07
N ASN A 331 -11.95 10.24 -14.34
CA ASN A 331 -11.63 11.25 -13.33
C ASN A 331 -12.73 11.37 -12.27
N ARG A 332 -14.00 11.37 -12.70
CA ARG A 332 -15.13 11.41 -11.79
C ARG A 332 -15.17 10.17 -10.90
N PHE A 333 -15.04 8.98 -11.48
CA PHE A 333 -15.08 7.75 -10.71
C PHE A 333 -13.93 7.67 -9.69
N ALA A 334 -12.71 8.06 -10.09
CA ALA A 334 -11.57 8.17 -9.19
C ALA A 334 -11.86 9.13 -8.01
N ASN A 335 -12.49 10.27 -8.29
CA ASN A 335 -12.86 11.26 -7.28
C ASN A 335 -13.97 10.77 -6.34
N GLU A 336 -14.99 10.08 -6.84
CA GLU A 336 -16.05 9.48 -6.01
C GLU A 336 -15.45 8.45 -5.04
N VAL A 337 -14.55 7.60 -5.52
CA VAL A 337 -13.86 6.59 -4.69
C VAL A 337 -12.95 7.26 -3.66
N ARG A 338 -12.20 8.30 -4.08
CA ARG A 338 -11.37 9.11 -3.18
C ARG A 338 -12.18 9.76 -2.08
N GLN A 339 -13.29 10.41 -2.44
CA GLN A 339 -14.19 11.05 -1.48
C GLN A 339 -14.71 10.02 -0.47
N ARG A 340 -15.11 8.84 -0.95
CA ARG A 340 -15.65 7.80 -0.08
C ARG A 340 -14.61 7.25 0.90
N ILE A 341 -13.39 6.99 0.43
CA ILE A 341 -12.26 6.59 1.29
C ILE A 341 -11.98 7.68 2.33
N SER A 342 -11.96 8.95 1.92
CA SER A 342 -11.68 10.08 2.81
C SER A 342 -12.76 10.25 3.89
N GLU A 343 -14.05 10.14 3.54
CA GLU A 343 -15.17 10.22 4.48
C GLU A 343 -15.07 9.17 5.59
N VAL A 344 -14.74 7.93 5.22
CA VAL A 344 -14.56 6.84 6.19
C VAL A 344 -13.31 7.07 7.01
N LEU A 345 -12.19 7.43 6.38
CA LEU A 345 -10.92 7.68 7.05
C LEU A 345 -11.04 8.75 8.14
N VAL A 346 -11.71 9.86 7.85
CA VAL A 346 -11.94 10.93 8.85
C VAL A 346 -12.79 10.45 10.03
N LYS A 347 -13.72 9.50 9.81
CA LYS A 347 -14.56 8.93 10.87
C LYS A 347 -13.81 7.93 11.75
N VAL A 348 -12.91 7.13 11.18
CA VAL A 348 -12.26 6.02 11.89
C VAL A 348 -10.86 6.35 12.41
N HIS A 349 -10.19 7.37 11.86
CA HIS A 349 -8.84 7.74 12.27
C HIS A 349 -8.89 8.44 13.64
N PRO A 350 -8.04 8.06 14.63
CA PRO A 350 -8.09 8.61 15.99
C PRO A 350 -7.70 10.09 16.08
N ASN A 351 -6.99 10.60 15.07
CA ASN A 351 -6.57 11.99 14.98
C ASN A 351 -6.82 12.52 13.55
N PRO A 352 -8.08 12.73 13.13
CA PRO A 352 -8.36 13.16 11.78
C PRO A 352 -7.92 14.63 11.58
N PRO A 353 -7.69 15.07 10.35
CA PRO A 353 -7.46 16.47 10.05
C PRO A 353 -8.70 17.30 10.41
N LYS A 354 -8.49 18.54 10.90
CA LYS A 354 -9.59 19.50 11.11
C LYS A 354 -10.12 19.94 9.74
N GLY A 355 -11.39 19.64 9.47
CA GLY A 355 -12.07 19.93 8.21
C GLY A 355 -11.75 18.94 7.08
N LEU A 356 -12.78 18.52 6.34
CA LEU A 356 -12.65 17.67 5.14
C LEU A 356 -12.45 18.57 3.90
N LYS A 357 -11.37 19.34 3.85
CA LYS A 357 -10.95 19.97 2.60
C LYS A 357 -9.93 19.04 1.94
N LEU A 358 -10.39 18.33 0.92
CA LEU A 358 -9.52 17.48 0.12
C LEU A 358 -8.62 18.37 -0.74
N PRO A 359 -7.31 18.09 -0.81
CA PRO A 359 -6.42 18.83 -1.72
C PRO A 359 -6.85 18.57 -3.17
N ASP A 360 -6.75 19.61 -3.99
CA ASP A 360 -7.05 19.56 -5.43
C ASP A 360 -5.79 19.19 -6.22
N GLU A 361 -4.62 19.67 -5.79
CA GLU A 361 -3.33 19.38 -6.42
C GLU A 361 -2.68 18.12 -5.89
N TRP A 362 -2.03 17.38 -6.79
CA TRP A 362 -1.30 16.17 -6.44
C TRP A 362 0.15 16.50 -6.05
N HIS A 363 0.45 16.51 -4.76
CA HIS A 363 1.81 16.58 -4.21
C HIS A 363 2.18 15.22 -3.61
N GLY A 364 2.70 14.33 -4.44
CA GLY A 364 3.02 12.96 -4.05
C GLY A 364 4.40 12.49 -4.51
N SER A 365 5.15 13.31 -5.24
CA SER A 365 6.38 12.89 -5.88
C SER A 365 7.52 12.75 -4.89
N PHE A 366 8.54 11.98 -5.25
CA PHE A 366 9.80 11.92 -4.48
C PHE A 366 10.44 13.31 -4.37
N ARG A 367 10.28 14.16 -5.40
CA ARG A 367 10.75 15.55 -5.40
C ARG A 367 10.02 16.38 -4.33
N ASP A 368 8.70 16.25 -4.21
CA ASP A 368 7.92 16.95 -3.17
C ASP A 368 8.39 16.54 -1.76
N LYS A 369 8.62 15.24 -1.55
CA LYS A 369 9.13 14.70 -0.27
C LYS A 369 10.54 15.21 0.05
N ALA A 370 11.43 15.22 -0.94
CA ALA A 370 12.79 15.73 -0.78
C ALA A 370 12.81 17.25 -0.53
N GLU A 371 11.93 17.99 -1.20
CA GLU A 371 11.78 19.44 -1.04
C GLU A 371 11.39 19.79 0.39
N VAL A 372 10.30 19.22 0.92
CA VAL A 372 9.87 19.50 2.30
C VAL A 372 10.90 19.02 3.33
N TYR A 373 11.55 17.88 3.09
CA TYR A 373 12.61 17.38 3.96
C TYR A 373 13.79 18.38 4.04
N ASN A 374 14.26 18.86 2.89
CA ASN A 374 15.36 19.83 2.83
C ASN A 374 14.99 21.18 3.47
N MET A 375 13.75 21.64 3.28
CA MET A 375 13.25 22.85 3.96
C MET A 375 13.34 22.69 5.48
N LEU A 376 12.82 21.58 6.02
CA LEU A 376 12.83 21.29 7.45
C LEU A 376 14.26 21.15 8.02
N LEU A 377 15.22 20.64 7.25
CA LEU A 377 16.60 20.53 7.70
C LEU A 377 17.40 21.84 7.62
N HIS A 378 17.02 22.77 6.74
CA HIS A 378 17.80 23.98 6.47
C HIS A 378 17.30 25.24 7.20
N MET A 379 16.15 25.17 7.88
CA MET A 379 15.60 26.30 8.65
C MET A 379 16.41 26.69 9.90
N GLU A 380 17.36 25.87 10.36
CA GLU A 380 18.28 26.20 11.48
C GLU A 380 19.52 27.05 11.09
N ARG A 381 19.63 27.54 9.85
CA ARG A 381 20.80 28.34 9.40
C ARG A 381 20.66 29.87 9.57
N HIS A 382 19.65 30.36 10.29
CA HIS A 382 19.45 31.79 10.51
C HIS A 382 19.26 32.17 11.97
#